data_AF-A0A8S2N2Y5-F1
#
_entry.id   AF-A0A8S2N2Y5-F1
#
_cell.length_a   1.000
_cell.length_b   1.000
_cell.length_c   1.000
_cell.angle_alpha   90.00
_cell.angle_beta   90.00
_cell.angle_gamma   90.00
#
_symmetry.space_group_name_H-M   'P 1'
#
loop_
_entity.id
_entity.type
_entity.pdbx_description
1 polymer ?
#
loop_
_entity_poly.entity_id
_entity_poly.type
_entity_poly.pdbx_seq_one_letter_code
_entity_poly.pdbx_strand_id
1 'polypeptide(L)'
;MSLVLPDGYVLDTIGPFYGNENDAKICEQILTTMDRLREWCHVNDVMIVDCRFRDILTAFEELGFDSKMPAYPAQNMKQHTAEEANDSHLIPRNKERKSSRSRTGKSKSASSIFSGKLSSKSKWEKIDEADFDFPVLDLDDLRSLFLSVYQIKQSRSYTAEHLDDDGNYYIEIKPYENSLIRCAIRSRHSQSTKYYVWVEYSLSDTSEPIKCWYCQCKSSKRTVGCCAHVACIIWYLSYGRHHDFKLFRAHQRIRSSIQETYEP
;
A
#
# COMPACT_ATOMS: atom_id res chain seq x y z
N MET A 1 -7.33 3.12 20.85
CA MET A 1 -7.42 3.43 19.41
C MET A 1 -7.04 4.88 19.19
N SER A 2 -6.23 5.21 18.19
CA SER A 2 -5.85 6.60 17.90
C SER A 2 -6.69 7.16 16.75
N LEU A 3 -7.16 8.40 16.89
CA LEU A 3 -7.76 9.18 15.83
C LEU A 3 -6.65 10.00 15.17
N VAL A 4 -6.48 9.84 13.85
CA VAL A 4 -5.38 10.45 13.11
C VAL A 4 -5.96 11.12 11.87
N LEU A 5 -5.57 12.39 11.65
CA LEU A 5 -5.95 13.17 10.48
C LEU A 5 -5.23 12.67 9.21
N PRO A 6 -5.75 12.96 8.00
CA PRO A 6 -5.15 12.51 6.74
C PRO A 6 -3.71 12.94 6.52
N ASP A 7 -3.28 14.05 7.12
CA ASP A 7 -1.92 14.59 7.10
C ASP A 7 -0.99 13.97 8.17
N GLY A 8 -1.55 13.15 9.06
CA GLY A 8 -0.82 12.31 10.01
C GLY A 8 -0.66 12.90 11.39
N TYR A 9 -1.38 13.97 11.72
CA TYR A 9 -1.49 14.46 13.08
C TYR A 9 -2.46 13.61 13.89
N VAL A 10 -2.04 13.23 15.10
CA VAL A 10 -2.91 12.51 16.05
C VAL A 10 -3.82 13.53 16.71
N LEU A 11 -5.12 13.35 16.54
CA LEU A 11 -6.13 14.20 17.15
C LEU A 11 -6.45 13.77 18.58
N ASP A 12 -6.57 12.45 18.79
CA ASP A 12 -6.85 11.88 20.10
C ASP A 12 -6.35 10.43 20.19
N THR A 13 -6.15 9.95 21.42
CA THR A 13 -5.89 8.54 21.72
C THR A 13 -6.90 8.06 22.74
N ILE A 14 -7.87 7.29 22.26
CA ILE A 14 -9.00 6.83 23.04
C ILE A 14 -8.67 5.48 23.67
N GLY A 15 -9.01 5.32 24.95
CA GLY A 15 -8.84 4.11 25.73
C GLY A 15 -8.95 4.39 27.23
N PRO A 16 -8.68 3.40 28.09
CA PRO A 16 -8.19 2.06 27.77
C PRO A 16 -9.29 1.12 27.25
N PHE A 17 -8.89 0.08 26.51
CA PHE A 17 -9.76 -1.01 26.06
C PHE A 17 -9.21 -2.36 26.55
N TYR A 18 -10.09 -3.35 26.69
CA TYR A 18 -9.67 -4.69 27.08
C TYR A 18 -8.96 -5.41 25.92
N GLY A 19 -7.89 -6.15 26.22
CA GLY A 19 -7.08 -6.84 25.20
C GLY A 19 -7.80 -7.98 24.46
N ASN A 20 -8.98 -8.39 24.89
CA ASN A 20 -9.83 -9.38 24.21
C ASN A 20 -10.87 -8.73 23.28
N GLU A 21 -10.98 -7.40 23.26
CA GLU A 21 -11.86 -6.69 22.34
C GLU A 21 -11.16 -6.48 21.00
N ASN A 22 -11.86 -6.84 19.93
CA ASN A 22 -11.33 -6.64 18.58
C ASN A 22 -11.48 -5.17 18.15
N ASP A 23 -10.71 -4.77 17.13
CA ASP A 23 -10.69 -3.39 16.62
C ASP A 23 -12.10 -2.89 16.22
N ALA A 24 -12.94 -3.76 15.67
CA ALA A 24 -14.30 -3.43 15.25
C ALA A 24 -15.19 -3.05 16.43
N LYS A 25 -15.21 -3.88 17.49
CA LYS A 25 -15.98 -3.64 18.70
C LYS A 25 -15.52 -2.36 19.42
N ILE A 26 -14.21 -2.14 19.48
CA ILE A 26 -13.63 -0.91 20.02
C ILE A 26 -14.12 0.31 19.23
N CYS A 27 -14.18 0.22 17.89
CA CYS A 27 -14.68 1.29 17.04
C CYS A 27 -16.18 1.54 17.22
N GLU A 28 -17.00 0.50 17.32
CA GLU A 28 -18.43 0.64 17.63
C GLU A 28 -18.68 1.33 18.97
N GLN A 29 -17.95 0.94 20.02
CA GLN A 29 -17.99 1.62 21.31
C GLN A 29 -17.64 3.10 21.18
N ILE A 30 -16.59 3.43 20.45
CA ILE A 30 -16.17 4.80 20.23
C ILE A 30 -17.24 5.62 19.49
N LEU A 31 -17.82 5.08 18.41
CA LEU A 31 -18.85 5.75 17.61
C LEU A 31 -20.13 6.03 18.40
N THR A 32 -20.46 5.14 19.33
CA THR A 32 -21.68 5.24 20.14
C THR A 32 -21.52 6.08 21.39
N THR A 33 -20.33 6.12 21.99
CA THR A 33 -20.09 6.79 23.28
C THR A 33 -19.43 8.16 23.15
N MET A 34 -18.75 8.45 22.04
CA MET A 34 -17.96 9.66 21.90
C MET A 34 -18.72 10.71 21.10
N ASP A 35 -19.51 11.54 21.80
CA ASP A 35 -20.28 12.63 21.18
C ASP A 35 -19.41 13.58 20.36
N ARG A 36 -18.15 13.80 20.79
CA ARG A 36 -17.19 14.67 20.09
C ARG A 36 -16.83 14.19 18.69
N LEU A 37 -16.94 12.89 18.39
CA LEU A 37 -16.74 12.42 17.01
C LEU A 37 -17.79 12.99 16.05
N ARG A 38 -19.00 13.29 16.53
CA ARG A 38 -20.06 13.92 15.72
C ARG A 38 -19.76 15.39 15.40
N GLU A 39 -18.81 16.01 16.12
CA GLU A 39 -18.31 17.35 15.78
C GLU A 39 -17.40 17.31 14.54
N TRP A 40 -16.80 16.16 14.23
CA TRP A 40 -15.83 15.99 13.15
C TRP A 40 -16.33 15.13 11.99
N CYS A 41 -17.28 14.22 12.26
CA CYS A 41 -17.87 13.33 11.28
C CYS A 41 -19.35 13.67 11.10
N HIS A 42 -19.73 14.01 9.87
CA HIS A 42 -21.06 14.44 9.49
C HIS A 42 -21.79 13.38 8.67
N VAL A 43 -23.12 13.47 8.66
CA VAL A 43 -23.97 12.61 7.82
C VAL A 43 -23.55 12.79 6.35
N ASN A 44 -23.43 11.67 5.64
CA ASN A 44 -22.90 11.51 4.28
C ASN A 44 -21.38 11.58 4.13
N ASP A 45 -20.61 11.68 5.23
CA ASP A 45 -19.15 11.53 5.16
C ASP A 45 -18.78 10.12 4.68
N VAL A 46 -17.70 10.05 3.89
CA VAL A 46 -17.19 8.79 3.36
C VAL A 46 -16.26 8.14 4.38
N MET A 47 -16.66 6.99 4.91
CA MET A 47 -15.87 6.21 5.86
C MET A 47 -15.09 5.12 5.14
N ILE A 48 -13.78 5.25 5.06
CA ILE A 48 -12.92 4.23 4.43
C ILE A 48 -12.37 3.31 5.52
N VAL A 49 -12.75 2.04 5.49
CA VAL A 49 -12.39 1.07 6.54
C VAL A 49 -11.77 -0.20 5.98
N ASP A 50 -10.86 -0.80 6.74
CA ASP A 50 -10.27 -2.10 6.43
C ASP A 50 -11.28 -3.23 6.58
N CYS A 51 -11.03 -4.39 5.94
CA CYS A 51 -11.93 -5.54 6.00
C CYS A 51 -12.30 -5.98 7.42
N ARG A 52 -11.42 -5.73 8.41
CA ARG A 52 -11.65 -6.11 9.81
C ARG A 52 -12.82 -5.39 10.47
N PHE A 53 -13.29 -4.29 9.89
CA PHE A 53 -14.43 -3.51 10.38
C PHE A 53 -15.76 -3.89 9.71
N ARG A 54 -15.80 -5.01 8.98
CA ARG A 54 -17.02 -5.55 8.36
C ARG A 54 -18.21 -5.55 9.30
N ASP A 55 -17.99 -6.00 10.53
CA ASP A 55 -19.06 -6.26 11.48
C ASP A 55 -19.74 -4.97 11.98
N ILE A 56 -19.15 -3.80 11.72
CA ILE A 56 -19.68 -2.49 12.13
C ILE A 56 -20.18 -1.63 10.97
N LEU A 57 -20.25 -2.16 9.75
CA LEU A 57 -20.75 -1.42 8.58
C LEU A 57 -22.20 -0.94 8.80
N THR A 58 -23.03 -1.77 9.42
CA THR A 58 -24.41 -1.39 9.77
C THR A 58 -24.45 -0.21 10.74
N ALA A 59 -23.56 -0.17 11.74
CA ALA A 59 -23.48 0.95 12.67
C ALA A 59 -23.06 2.25 11.95
N PHE A 60 -22.16 2.18 10.97
CA PHE A 60 -21.83 3.35 10.15
C PHE A 60 -23.02 3.83 9.30
N GLU A 61 -23.78 2.91 8.70
CA GLU A 61 -24.97 3.23 7.91
C GLU A 61 -26.07 3.88 8.77
N GLU A 62 -26.29 3.37 9.99
CA GLU A 62 -27.25 3.95 10.96
C GLU A 62 -26.87 5.37 11.40
N LEU A 63 -25.56 5.67 11.45
CA LEU A 63 -25.04 7.01 11.71
C LEU A 63 -25.06 7.92 10.45
N GLY A 64 -25.46 7.37 9.30
CA GLY A 64 -25.63 8.09 8.05
C GLY A 64 -24.34 8.26 7.24
N PHE A 65 -23.31 7.45 7.47
CA PHE A 65 -22.05 7.52 6.73
C PHE A 65 -22.06 6.66 5.45
N ASP A 66 -21.32 7.08 4.42
CA ASP A 66 -21.06 6.28 3.22
C ASP A 66 -19.79 5.43 3.41
N SER A 67 -19.97 4.17 3.81
CA SER A 67 -18.84 3.28 4.11
C SER A 67 -18.25 2.60 2.86
N LYS A 68 -16.92 2.63 2.73
CA LYS A 68 -16.14 1.92 1.71
C LYS A 68 -15.17 0.95 2.38
N MET A 69 -15.17 -0.30 1.91
CA MET A 69 -14.31 -1.36 2.43
C MET A 69 -13.79 -2.25 1.30
N PRO A 70 -12.59 -2.85 1.40
CA PRO A 70 -12.16 -3.83 0.43
C PRO A 70 -13.10 -5.04 0.37
N ALA A 71 -13.26 -5.60 -0.81
CA ALA A 71 -14.08 -6.77 -1.02
C ALA A 71 -13.42 -7.96 -0.30
N TYR A 72 -14.18 -9.03 -0.11
CA TYR A 72 -13.62 -10.31 0.32
C TYR A 72 -13.57 -11.28 -0.84
N PRO A 73 -12.55 -12.16 -0.92
CA PRO A 73 -12.47 -13.10 -2.01
C PRO A 73 -13.73 -13.96 -2.00
N ALA A 74 -14.27 -14.26 -3.18
CA ALA A 74 -15.41 -15.16 -3.30
C ALA A 74 -15.14 -16.50 -2.59
N GLN A 75 -16.20 -17.13 -2.09
CA GLN A 75 -16.10 -18.42 -1.40
C GLN A 75 -15.39 -19.43 -2.32
N ASN A 76 -14.33 -20.08 -1.82
CA ASN A 76 -13.38 -20.96 -2.53
C ASN A 76 -12.23 -20.30 -3.31
N MET A 77 -12.13 -18.97 -3.32
CA MET A 77 -10.98 -18.26 -3.87
C MET A 77 -10.00 -17.88 -2.76
N LYS A 78 -8.74 -18.32 -2.88
CA LYS A 78 -7.68 -17.90 -1.95
C LYS A 78 -7.27 -16.43 -2.13
N GLN A 79 -7.64 -15.81 -3.26
CA GLN A 79 -7.19 -14.47 -3.69
C GLN A 79 -8.28 -13.76 -4.51
N HIS A 80 -8.36 -12.44 -4.38
CA HIS A 80 -9.13 -11.57 -5.28
C HIS A 80 -8.52 -11.51 -6.66
N THR A 81 -9.34 -11.19 -7.67
CA THR A 81 -8.81 -10.59 -8.89
C THR A 81 -8.30 -9.20 -8.56
N ALA A 82 -7.23 -8.71 -9.17
CA ALA A 82 -6.82 -7.33 -8.91
C ALA A 82 -7.77 -6.29 -9.55
N GLU A 83 -8.63 -6.71 -10.49
CA GLU A 83 -10.00 -6.19 -10.67
C GLU A 83 -10.66 -5.68 -9.39
N GLU A 84 -11.14 -6.65 -8.64
CA GLU A 84 -11.83 -6.48 -7.37
C GLU A 84 -10.92 -5.86 -6.32
N ALA A 85 -9.63 -6.23 -6.28
CA ALA A 85 -8.70 -5.67 -5.32
C ALA A 85 -8.52 -4.18 -5.56
N ASN A 86 -8.33 -3.72 -6.79
CA ASN A 86 -8.09 -2.31 -7.09
C ASN A 86 -9.36 -1.47 -6.95
N ASP A 87 -10.51 -1.99 -7.41
CA ASP A 87 -11.81 -1.33 -7.20
C ASP A 87 -12.15 -1.19 -5.72
N SER A 88 -11.80 -2.21 -4.93
CA SER A 88 -12.10 -2.26 -3.50
C SER A 88 -11.04 -1.62 -2.60
N HIS A 89 -9.79 -1.50 -3.07
CA HIS A 89 -8.73 -0.73 -2.43
C HIS A 89 -8.82 0.77 -2.76
N LEU A 90 -9.85 1.20 -3.52
CA LEU A 90 -10.09 2.59 -3.86
C LEU A 90 -8.91 3.26 -4.58
N ILE A 91 -8.11 2.47 -5.33
CA ILE A 91 -6.98 2.99 -6.09
C ILE A 91 -7.47 4.12 -7.00
N PRO A 92 -6.77 5.27 -7.07
CA PRO A 92 -7.17 6.37 -7.94
C PRO A 92 -7.14 5.94 -9.40
N ARG A 93 -8.28 5.46 -9.88
CA ARG A 93 -8.84 5.94 -11.14
C ARG A 93 -9.85 6.97 -10.68
N ASN A 94 -9.48 8.25 -10.69
CA ASN A 94 -10.27 9.36 -10.12
C ASN A 94 -11.78 9.06 -10.05
N LYS A 95 -12.30 8.74 -8.85
CA LYS A 95 -13.72 8.37 -8.69
C LYS A 95 -14.67 9.52 -9.04
N GLU A 96 -14.19 10.76 -9.02
CA GLU A 96 -14.92 11.95 -9.46
C GLU A 96 -15.06 12.09 -10.99
N ARG A 97 -14.35 11.30 -11.80
CA ARG A 97 -14.44 11.32 -13.28
C ARG A 97 -15.26 10.17 -13.87
N LYS A 98 -16.00 9.42 -13.05
CA LYS A 98 -16.83 8.30 -13.52
C LYS A 98 -18.08 8.71 -14.32
N SER A 99 -18.47 9.99 -14.35
CA SER A 99 -19.67 10.41 -15.10
C SER A 99 -19.46 10.51 -16.61
N SER A 100 -18.23 10.51 -17.11
CA SER A 100 -17.99 10.64 -18.55
C SER A 100 -16.64 10.09 -18.97
N ARG A 101 -16.50 8.77 -19.11
CA ARG A 101 -15.65 8.18 -20.16
C ARG A 101 -15.86 6.67 -20.28
N SER A 102 -16.33 6.33 -21.47
CA SER A 102 -16.45 5.00 -22.03
C SER A 102 -15.16 4.18 -21.91
N ARG A 103 -15.37 2.88 -21.68
CA ARG A 103 -14.46 1.75 -21.94
C ARG A 103 -13.37 2.08 -22.98
N THR A 104 -12.15 2.29 -22.51
CA THR A 104 -10.94 2.22 -23.36
C THR A 104 -10.00 1.16 -22.77
N GLY A 105 -9.35 0.42 -23.67
CA GLY A 105 -8.96 -0.98 -23.50
C GLY A 105 -8.06 -1.28 -22.30
N LYS A 106 -8.42 -2.31 -21.54
CA LYS A 106 -7.51 -3.01 -20.63
C LYS A 106 -6.33 -3.56 -21.45
N SER A 107 -5.09 -3.24 -21.09
CA SER A 107 -3.93 -3.95 -21.63
C SER A 107 -4.06 -5.44 -21.27
N LYS A 108 -3.69 -6.36 -22.18
CA LYS A 108 -3.72 -7.82 -21.90
C LYS A 108 -2.85 -8.18 -20.68
N SER A 109 -1.80 -7.39 -20.44
CA SER A 109 -0.85 -7.55 -19.35
C SER A 109 -1.45 -7.28 -17.98
N ALA A 110 -2.19 -6.17 -17.85
CA ALA A 110 -2.96 -5.83 -16.66
C ALA A 110 -3.78 -7.04 -16.19
N SER A 111 -4.62 -7.60 -17.08
CA SER A 111 -5.48 -8.77 -16.78
C SER A 111 -4.73 -10.04 -16.34
N SER A 112 -3.47 -10.19 -16.73
CA SER A 112 -2.61 -11.33 -16.38
C SER A 112 -1.90 -11.15 -15.04
N ILE A 113 -1.47 -9.91 -14.71
CA ILE A 113 -1.08 -9.52 -13.34
C ILE A 113 -2.25 -9.80 -12.39
N PHE A 114 -3.44 -9.42 -12.83
CA PHE A 114 -4.65 -9.37 -12.00
C PHE A 114 -5.26 -10.72 -11.64
N SER A 115 -4.97 -11.77 -12.38
CA SER A 115 -5.44 -13.11 -12.10
C SER A 115 -4.40 -13.95 -11.35
N GLY A 116 -3.26 -13.35 -10.97
CA GLY A 116 -2.09 -14.09 -10.49
C GLY A 116 -1.53 -15.08 -11.53
N LYS A 117 -1.95 -14.95 -12.80
CA LYS A 117 -1.58 -15.83 -13.91
C LYS A 117 -0.30 -15.39 -14.62
N LEU A 118 0.25 -14.22 -14.29
CA LEU A 118 1.66 -13.93 -14.54
C LEU A 118 2.49 -14.91 -13.72
N SER A 119 2.69 -16.05 -14.35
CA SER A 119 3.46 -17.15 -13.81
C SER A 119 4.83 -16.63 -13.41
N SER A 120 5.34 -17.12 -12.27
CA SER A 120 6.77 -17.03 -11.99
C SER A 120 7.62 -17.63 -13.12
N LYS A 121 7.03 -18.50 -13.95
CA LYS A 121 7.64 -19.17 -15.11
C LYS A 121 7.64 -18.33 -16.39
N SER A 122 7.02 -17.15 -16.43
CA SER A 122 7.21 -16.22 -17.55
C SER A 122 8.69 -15.79 -17.59
N LYS A 123 9.20 -15.41 -18.77
CA LYS A 123 10.58 -14.90 -18.85
C LYS A 123 10.62 -13.51 -18.19
N TRP A 124 11.43 -13.39 -17.16
CA TRP A 124 11.70 -12.16 -16.41
C TRP A 124 13.20 -11.95 -16.43
N GLU A 125 13.63 -10.72 -16.67
CA GLU A 125 15.05 -10.37 -16.76
C GLU A 125 15.36 -9.36 -15.67
N LYS A 126 16.43 -9.63 -14.90
CA LYS A 126 16.94 -8.68 -13.90
C LYS A 126 17.40 -7.44 -14.66
N ILE A 127 17.05 -6.27 -14.15
CA ILE A 127 17.49 -4.98 -14.67
C ILE A 127 18.11 -4.17 -13.53
N ASP A 128 19.13 -3.38 -13.83
CA ASP A 128 19.65 -2.39 -12.90
C ASP A 128 18.64 -1.23 -12.80
N GLU A 129 18.54 -0.62 -11.62
CA GLU A 129 17.69 0.55 -11.43
C GLU A 129 18.08 1.73 -12.32
N ALA A 130 19.37 1.83 -12.66
CA ALA A 130 19.90 2.83 -13.57
C ALA A 130 19.47 2.61 -15.03
N ASP A 131 19.11 1.37 -15.38
CA ASP A 131 18.85 0.95 -16.77
C ASP A 131 17.35 1.02 -17.13
N PHE A 132 16.47 1.46 -16.23
CA PHE A 132 15.05 1.65 -16.55
C PHE A 132 14.42 2.91 -15.95
N ASP A 133 13.53 3.50 -16.75
CA ASP A 133 12.74 4.67 -16.36
C ASP A 133 11.51 4.28 -15.54
N PHE A 134 11.21 5.07 -14.52
CA PHE A 134 10.00 4.95 -13.71
C PHE A 134 9.40 6.34 -13.49
N PRO A 135 8.06 6.50 -13.39
CA PRO A 135 7.45 7.80 -13.17
C PRO A 135 7.93 8.46 -11.89
N VAL A 136 8.25 9.76 -11.96
CA VAL A 136 8.60 10.57 -10.79
C VAL A 136 7.31 11.15 -10.21
N LEU A 137 7.07 10.90 -8.93
CA LEU A 137 5.88 11.35 -8.19
C LEU A 137 6.29 12.26 -7.05
N ASP A 138 5.45 13.22 -6.67
CA ASP A 138 5.64 13.97 -5.44
C ASP A 138 4.97 13.28 -4.23
N LEU A 139 5.10 13.88 -3.04
CA LEU A 139 4.51 13.30 -1.83
C LEU A 139 2.98 13.38 -1.83
N ASP A 140 2.38 14.34 -2.52
CA ASP A 140 0.92 14.50 -2.58
C ASP A 140 0.29 13.47 -3.52
N ASP A 141 0.95 13.18 -4.64
CA ASP A 141 0.65 12.05 -5.51
C ASP A 141 0.68 10.75 -4.71
N LEU A 142 1.74 10.52 -3.93
CA LEU A 142 1.91 9.30 -3.14
C LEU A 142 0.89 9.20 -1.99
N ARG A 143 0.53 10.32 -1.35
CA ARG A 143 -0.52 10.36 -0.31
C ARG A 143 -1.85 9.93 -0.90
N SER A 144 -2.18 10.48 -2.08
CA SER A 144 -3.40 10.16 -2.81
C SER A 144 -3.40 8.71 -3.30
N LEU A 145 -2.27 8.22 -3.79
CA LEU A 145 -2.11 6.87 -4.32
C LEU A 145 -2.28 5.79 -3.23
N PHE A 146 -1.68 6.01 -2.06
CA PHE A 146 -1.70 5.03 -0.96
C PHE A 146 -2.87 5.21 -0.01
N LEU A 147 -3.61 6.31 -0.12
CA LEU A 147 -4.68 6.70 0.80
C LEU A 147 -4.20 6.76 2.27
N SER A 148 -2.90 7.00 2.49
CA SER A 148 -2.31 6.97 3.82
C SER A 148 -0.92 7.60 3.87
N VAL A 149 -0.76 8.60 4.75
CA VAL A 149 0.53 9.14 5.16
C VAL A 149 1.38 8.15 5.96
N TYR A 150 0.74 7.18 6.63
CA TYR A 150 1.46 6.16 7.39
C TYR A 150 2.28 5.27 6.46
N GLN A 151 1.72 4.92 5.30
CA GLN A 151 2.45 4.12 4.31
C GLN A 151 3.72 4.82 3.82
N ILE A 152 3.66 6.14 3.59
CA ILE A 152 4.84 6.93 3.22
C ILE A 152 5.90 6.92 4.33
N LYS A 153 5.50 7.13 5.58
CA LYS A 153 6.42 7.09 6.73
C LYS A 153 7.08 5.71 6.86
N GLN A 154 6.30 4.64 6.69
CA GLN A 154 6.77 3.26 6.75
C GLN A 154 7.66 2.87 5.57
N SER A 155 7.44 3.45 4.37
CA SER A 155 8.22 3.16 3.18
C SER A 155 9.72 3.33 3.41
N ARG A 156 10.14 4.39 4.13
CA ARG A 156 11.57 4.64 4.41
C ARG A 156 12.27 3.48 5.11
N SER A 157 11.67 2.98 6.19
CA SER A 157 12.27 1.88 6.95
C SER A 157 12.20 0.57 6.18
N TYR A 158 11.08 0.31 5.51
CA TYR A 158 10.94 -0.89 4.67
C TYR A 158 11.90 -0.90 3.50
N THR A 159 12.14 0.25 2.87
CA THR A 159 13.14 0.37 1.82
C THR A 159 14.53 0.06 2.37
N ALA A 160 14.92 0.67 3.50
CA ALA A 160 16.24 0.40 4.09
C ALA A 160 16.48 -1.08 4.45
N GLU A 161 15.43 -1.85 4.75
CA GLU A 161 15.52 -3.29 5.01
C GLU A 161 15.63 -4.18 3.75
N HIS A 162 15.29 -3.64 2.58
CA HIS A 162 15.12 -4.43 1.35
C HIS A 162 16.01 -4.01 0.18
N LEU A 163 16.74 -2.91 0.31
CA LEU A 163 17.85 -2.59 -0.58
C LEU A 163 19.02 -3.54 -0.33
N ASP A 164 19.73 -3.92 -1.39
CA ASP A 164 20.96 -4.71 -1.32
C ASP A 164 22.16 -3.87 -0.86
N ASP A 165 23.35 -4.48 -0.86
CA ASP A 165 24.58 -3.81 -0.41
C ASP A 165 24.94 -2.60 -1.29
N ASP A 166 24.53 -2.62 -2.56
CA ASP A 166 24.70 -1.56 -3.55
C ASP A 166 23.59 -0.49 -3.46
N GLY A 167 22.59 -0.72 -2.61
CA GLY A 167 21.50 0.21 -2.38
C GLY A 167 20.34 0.07 -3.37
N ASN A 168 20.22 -1.08 -4.04
CA ASN A 168 19.21 -1.34 -5.06
C ASN A 168 18.21 -2.41 -4.63
N TYR A 169 16.98 -2.32 -5.13
CA TYR A 169 16.02 -3.41 -5.10
C TYR A 169 16.36 -4.47 -6.14
N TYR A 170 15.98 -5.72 -5.84
CA TYR A 170 15.92 -6.76 -6.86
C TYR A 170 14.67 -6.55 -7.73
N ILE A 171 14.88 -5.98 -8.90
CA ILE A 171 13.85 -5.66 -9.89
C ILE A 171 14.02 -6.52 -11.13
N GLU A 172 12.90 -7.02 -11.63
CA GLU A 172 12.82 -7.75 -12.88
C GLU A 172 11.77 -7.10 -13.79
N ILE A 173 12.10 -7.00 -15.07
CA ILE A 173 11.16 -6.54 -16.11
C ILE A 173 10.80 -7.70 -17.03
N LYS A 174 9.69 -7.53 -17.73
CA LYS A 174 9.30 -8.47 -18.77
C LYS A 174 9.91 -8.01 -20.11
N PRO A 175 10.59 -8.91 -20.85
CA PRO A 175 11.18 -8.56 -22.13
C PRO A 175 10.12 -7.96 -23.08
N TYR A 176 10.48 -6.87 -23.76
CA TYR A 176 9.63 -6.15 -24.72
C TYR A 176 8.38 -5.49 -24.09
N GLU A 177 8.32 -5.37 -22.76
CA GLU A 177 7.25 -4.70 -22.04
C GLU A 177 7.80 -3.83 -20.90
N ASN A 178 8.15 -2.59 -21.25
CA ASN A 178 8.79 -1.65 -20.32
C ASN A 178 7.79 -0.96 -19.36
N SER A 179 6.50 -1.31 -19.41
CA SER A 179 5.46 -0.73 -18.56
C SER A 179 5.10 -1.58 -17.35
N LEU A 180 5.83 -2.67 -17.10
CA LEU A 180 5.54 -3.63 -16.04
C LEU A 180 6.81 -4.14 -15.35
N ILE A 181 6.90 -3.88 -14.04
CA ILE A 181 7.97 -4.39 -13.19
C ILE A 181 7.45 -5.46 -12.24
N ARG A 182 8.36 -6.37 -11.85
CA ARG A 182 8.20 -7.30 -10.74
C ARG A 182 9.36 -7.12 -9.77
N CYS A 183 9.06 -6.92 -8.50
CA CYS A 183 10.05 -6.84 -7.44
C CYS A 183 9.91 -8.01 -6.48
N ALA A 184 11.05 -8.49 -6.02
CA ALA A 184 11.15 -9.47 -4.95
C ALA A 184 11.25 -8.78 -3.59
N ILE A 185 10.40 -9.14 -2.64
CA ILE A 185 10.49 -8.62 -1.27
C ILE A 185 10.38 -9.76 -0.26
N ARG A 186 11.11 -9.67 0.86
CA ARG A 186 11.07 -10.69 1.92
C ARG A 186 10.01 -10.33 2.95
N SER A 187 9.45 -11.35 3.58
CA SER A 187 8.57 -11.13 4.74
C SER A 187 9.40 -10.68 5.94
N ARG A 188 9.00 -9.60 6.59
CA ARG A 188 9.57 -9.20 7.90
C ARG A 188 9.36 -10.26 8.99
N HIS A 189 8.34 -11.09 8.85
CA HIS A 189 7.94 -12.10 9.85
C HIS A 189 8.55 -13.47 9.55
N SER A 190 9.21 -13.64 8.41
CA SER A 190 9.82 -14.91 8.03
C SER A 190 10.88 -14.72 6.97
N GLN A 191 12.12 -15.11 7.29
CA GLN A 191 13.24 -15.05 6.34
C GLN A 191 13.07 -16.00 5.14
N SER A 192 12.24 -17.04 5.26
CA SER A 192 12.00 -18.00 4.17
C SER A 192 10.91 -17.57 3.20
N THR A 193 10.09 -16.58 3.56
CA THR A 193 8.95 -16.18 2.75
C THR A 193 9.30 -15.00 1.85
N LYS A 194 9.31 -15.24 0.54
CA LYS A 194 9.48 -14.22 -0.51
C LYS A 194 8.12 -13.91 -1.12
N TYR A 195 7.78 -12.63 -1.20
CA TYR A 195 6.61 -12.15 -1.93
C TYR A 195 7.07 -11.47 -3.22
N TYR A 196 6.24 -11.57 -4.25
CA TYR A 196 6.36 -10.76 -5.44
C TYR A 196 5.39 -9.59 -5.40
N VAL A 197 5.88 -8.44 -5.86
CA VAL A 197 5.12 -7.23 -6.08
C VAL A 197 5.19 -6.90 -7.57
N TRP A 198 4.05 -6.63 -8.18
CA TRP A 198 3.96 -6.16 -9.56
C TRP A 198 3.43 -4.74 -9.57
N VAL A 199 3.99 -3.91 -10.46
CA VAL A 199 3.52 -2.55 -10.69
C VAL A 199 3.49 -2.30 -12.20
N GLU A 200 2.31 -1.98 -12.71
CA GLU A 200 2.13 -1.48 -14.09
C GLU A 200 2.09 0.05 -14.04
N TYR A 201 2.83 0.68 -14.94
CA TYR A 201 2.97 2.12 -15.00
C TYR A 201 2.98 2.63 -16.45
N SER A 202 2.85 3.94 -16.61
CA SER A 202 2.94 4.62 -17.88
C SER A 202 3.90 5.80 -17.75
N LEU A 203 4.85 5.89 -18.66
CA LEU A 203 5.74 7.05 -18.79
C LEU A 203 5.09 8.17 -19.62
N SER A 204 4.04 7.86 -20.39
CA SER A 204 3.35 8.83 -21.25
C SER A 204 2.14 9.47 -20.58
N ASP A 205 1.55 8.83 -19.58
CA ASP A 205 0.41 9.36 -18.85
C ASP A 205 0.88 10.01 -17.56
N THR A 206 1.13 11.31 -17.61
CA THR A 206 1.58 12.10 -16.46
C THR A 206 0.50 12.33 -15.41
N SER A 207 -0.78 12.13 -15.76
CA SER A 207 -1.90 12.37 -14.84
C SER A 207 -2.20 11.18 -13.93
N GLU A 208 -2.05 9.96 -14.45
CA GLU A 208 -2.22 8.72 -13.69
C GLU A 208 -1.08 7.74 -14.06
N PRO A 209 0.18 8.05 -13.71
CA PRO A 209 1.33 7.28 -14.19
C PRO A 209 1.40 5.88 -13.59
N ILE A 210 0.87 5.65 -12.38
CA ILE A 210 0.75 4.31 -11.79
C ILE A 210 -0.62 3.72 -12.16
N LYS A 211 -0.62 2.68 -12.98
CA LYS A 211 -1.86 2.09 -13.52
C LYS A 211 -2.50 1.07 -12.59
N CYS A 212 -1.68 0.25 -11.95
CA CYS A 212 -2.11 -0.73 -10.97
C CYS A 212 -0.92 -1.40 -10.28
N TRP A 213 -1.20 -2.09 -9.17
CA TRP A 213 -0.24 -2.94 -8.50
C TRP A 213 -0.89 -4.21 -7.96
N TYR A 214 -0.06 -5.20 -7.66
CA TYR A 214 -0.47 -6.40 -6.95
C TYR A 214 0.66 -6.92 -6.08
N CYS A 215 0.36 -7.31 -4.84
CA CYS A 215 1.32 -7.97 -3.95
C CYS A 215 0.75 -9.29 -3.43
N GLN A 216 1.58 -10.33 -3.36
CA GLN A 216 1.19 -11.64 -2.85
C GLN A 216 1.00 -11.67 -1.32
N CYS A 217 1.34 -10.60 -0.60
CA CYS A 217 1.27 -10.59 0.85
C CYS A 217 -0.17 -10.60 1.35
N LYS A 218 -0.36 -11.05 2.59
CA LYS A 218 -1.67 -11.15 3.23
C LYS A 218 -2.32 -9.77 3.45
N SER A 219 -1.51 -8.74 3.74
CA SER A 219 -1.98 -7.37 3.96
C SER A 219 -2.57 -6.75 2.71
N SER A 220 -1.99 -7.04 1.53
CA SER A 220 -2.51 -6.58 0.24
C SER A 220 -3.93 -7.09 -0.07
N LYS A 221 -4.49 -8.02 0.71
CA LYS A 221 -5.86 -8.51 0.55
C LYS A 221 -6.86 -7.88 1.53
N ARG A 222 -6.37 -7.06 2.47
CA ARG A 222 -7.12 -6.66 3.66
C ARG A 222 -7.14 -5.16 3.89
N THR A 223 -6.23 -4.44 3.23
CA THR A 223 -5.94 -3.03 3.47
C THR A 223 -6.35 -2.21 2.27
N VAL A 224 -7.04 -1.10 2.52
CA VAL A 224 -7.36 -0.10 1.50
C VAL A 224 -6.08 0.61 1.01
N GLY A 225 -6.02 1.00 -0.25
CA GLY A 225 -4.83 1.58 -0.87
C GLY A 225 -3.79 0.52 -1.20
N CYS A 226 -2.80 0.35 -0.33
CA CYS A 226 -1.71 -0.58 -0.58
C CYS A 226 -1.10 -1.17 0.70
N CYS A 227 -0.35 -2.26 0.54
CA CYS A 227 0.47 -2.81 1.63
C CYS A 227 1.84 -2.14 1.69
N ALA A 228 2.53 -2.28 2.82
CA ALA A 228 3.88 -1.78 3.04
C ALA A 228 4.87 -2.15 1.91
N HIS A 229 4.73 -3.35 1.33
CA HIS A 229 5.60 -3.80 0.23
C HIS A 229 5.39 -3.00 -1.05
N VAL A 230 4.13 -2.74 -1.42
CA VAL A 230 3.82 -1.91 -2.59
C VAL A 230 4.26 -0.48 -2.32
N ALA A 231 3.92 0.04 -1.14
CA ALA A 231 4.23 1.40 -0.74
C ALA A 231 5.74 1.68 -0.83
N CYS A 232 6.58 0.79 -0.29
CA CYS A 232 8.03 1.02 -0.26
C CYS A 232 8.66 0.99 -1.66
N ILE A 233 8.22 0.08 -2.54
CA ILE A 233 8.73 -0.01 -3.91
C ILE A 233 8.33 1.23 -4.72
N ILE A 234 7.04 1.57 -4.73
CA ILE A 234 6.55 2.73 -5.49
C ILE A 234 7.18 4.01 -4.93
N TRP A 235 7.19 4.18 -3.60
CA TRP A 235 7.78 5.36 -2.96
C TRP A 235 9.26 5.53 -3.31
N TYR A 236 10.06 4.46 -3.25
CA TYR A 236 11.48 4.56 -3.54
C TYR A 236 11.76 4.85 -5.01
N LEU A 237 11.13 4.11 -5.93
CA LEU A 237 11.35 4.26 -7.37
C LEU A 237 10.84 5.59 -7.94
N SER A 238 9.75 6.13 -7.40
CA SER A 238 9.15 7.38 -7.90
C SER A 238 9.62 8.63 -7.16
N TYR A 239 10.08 8.52 -5.91
CA TYR A 239 10.39 9.68 -5.08
C TYR A 239 11.74 9.52 -4.36
N GLY A 240 11.92 8.44 -3.59
CA GLY A 240 13.07 8.26 -2.70
C GLY A 240 14.42 8.36 -3.41
N ARG A 241 14.60 7.65 -4.52
CA ARG A 241 15.85 7.66 -5.30
C ARG A 241 16.19 9.01 -5.94
N HIS A 242 15.21 9.91 -6.05
CA HIS A 242 15.36 11.25 -6.64
C HIS A 242 15.56 12.37 -5.60
N HIS A 243 15.40 12.07 -4.30
CA HIS A 243 15.42 13.06 -3.22
C HIS A 243 16.45 12.72 -2.13
N ASP A 244 17.65 12.33 -2.55
CA ASP A 244 18.79 12.02 -1.66
C ASP A 244 18.43 11.07 -0.51
N PHE A 245 17.61 10.05 -0.77
CA PHE A 245 17.28 9.07 0.26
C PHE A 245 18.55 8.39 0.77
N LYS A 246 18.92 8.70 2.02
CA LYS A 246 20.02 8.04 2.70
C LYS A 246 19.52 6.77 3.38
N LEU A 247 20.13 5.66 3.03
CA LEU A 247 19.99 4.39 3.73
C LEU A 247 20.22 4.57 5.23
N PHE A 248 19.15 4.51 6.02
CA PHE A 248 19.25 4.51 7.47
C PHE A 248 19.65 3.11 7.95
N ARG A 249 20.94 2.80 7.93
CA ARG A 249 21.48 1.53 8.45
C ARG A 249 21.51 1.57 9.99
N ALA A 250 20.36 1.38 10.64
CA ALA A 250 20.28 1.30 12.10
C ALA A 250 21.26 0.25 12.69
N HIS A 251 21.50 -0.84 11.95
CA HIS A 251 22.44 -1.90 12.31
C HIS A 251 23.92 -1.46 12.30
N GLN A 252 24.30 -0.44 11.53
CA GLN A 252 25.69 0.03 11.51
C GLN A 252 26.04 0.77 12.79
N ARG A 253 25.16 1.63 13.33
CA ARG A 253 25.42 2.34 14.59
C ARG A 253 25.62 1.41 15.77
N ILE A 254 24.79 0.37 15.90
CA ILE A 254 24.92 -0.61 17.00
C ILE A 254 26.24 -1.36 16.87
N ARG A 255 26.59 -1.84 15.66
CA ARG A 255 27.87 -2.54 15.42
C ARG A 255 29.09 -1.63 15.61
N SER A 256 29.06 -0.39 15.14
CA SER A 256 30.17 0.54 15.30
C SER A 256 30.32 0.99 16.76
N SER A 257 29.22 1.17 17.51
CA SER A 257 29.29 1.42 18.96
C SER A 257 29.78 0.21 19.77
N ILE A 258 29.53 -1.01 19.28
CA ILE A 258 30.08 -2.24 19.86
C ILE A 258 31.56 -2.42 19.47
N GLN A 259 32.00 -1.95 18.30
CA GLN A 259 33.42 -2.03 17.93
C GLN A 259 34.27 -0.96 18.66
N GLU A 260 33.76 0.25 18.83
CA GLU A 260 34.42 1.31 19.62
C GLU A 260 34.55 0.97 21.12
N THR A 261 33.77 0.02 21.63
CA THR A 261 33.87 -0.44 23.03
C THR A 261 34.86 -1.60 23.24
N TYR A 262 35.42 -2.16 22.16
CA TYR A 262 36.32 -3.32 22.20
C TYR A 262 37.68 -3.08 21.50
N GLU A 263 38.00 -1.84 21.10
CA GLU A 263 39.37 -1.49 20.74
C GLU A 263 40.16 -1.11 22.02
N PRO A 264 41.34 -1.74 22.25
CA PRO A 264 42.18 -1.49 23.43
C PRO A 264 42.88 -0.13 23.41
#